data_AF-A0A7I8IRI7-F1
#
_entry.id   AF-A0A7I8IRI7-F1
#
_cell.length_a   1.000
_cell.length_b   1.000
_cell.length_c   1.000
_cell.angle_alpha   90.00
_cell.angle_beta   90.00
_cell.angle_gamma   90.00
#
_symmetry.space_group_name_H-M   'P 1'
#
loop_
_entity.id
_entity.type
_entity.pdbx_description
1 polymer ?
#
loop_
_entity_poly.entity_id
_entity_poly.type
_entity_poly.pdbx_seq_one_letter_code
_entity_poly.pdbx_strand_id
1 'polypeptide(L)'
;MDYLEHANDGWLKPRLLMALVRERLPDDRRPLGDTFRFSSVLSLVRVHGRDDKKLAGAWTVAVDTWVERCLTLCRNKMPDKCWTGISLLGFTCELCASDRFLASYPTWFEALLSNLQPLADSHLVKLASCASMSDLFTRLSTFPNVKKDATSLASKLVLPVLQLMSENSTDAILVGAADLLGALLKFFPFSLRRHYGKAEAVIVSNLMSQKCSMDISKKLAYCLALLPMVGGDENSWIAIMQKVLISINMYLNEAFRGLEEEHRSTEVMRLLVPPGKDPPSPLGGQSLSSSVASKTAASIQEVLVPRVSMLMDSCCIMITYPYSIQVNLPVQSLILLVERVLSVDGSLHETLSSFTSELHQELLCAELPTLHLSSLDLLIAIVKSMQSQLLPYAANVTRILTEYLNRATLPCLRIKVYSIMEVLLTTMGVGMSSNLDQPNVLVRSRVHGKSKKRKYGSGAPKDLQIVVDLGEKSVNRTLGAPLSVQISALETLETLLTVAGSLKAECWRQDVDQLLISVATDACSWDSYYAWADFKLAALRALLASLLSHSHIRSPYFSQGLELFYRGKQEIGTKVATFCTRAMLALEVLIHPRSLSLMDSPARGALILIG
;
A
#
# COMPACT_ATOMS: atom_id res chain seq x y z
N MET A 1 2.34 32.37 21.49
CA MET A 1 3.71 31.87 21.63
C MET A 1 4.52 32.06 20.33
N ASP A 2 4.07 32.95 19.44
CA ASP A 2 4.78 33.30 18.19
C ASP A 2 5.64 34.57 18.29
N TYR A 3 5.76 35.15 19.50
CA TYR A 3 6.51 36.39 19.74
C TYR A 3 8.03 36.19 19.91
N LEU A 4 8.52 34.95 19.92
CA LEU A 4 9.96 34.65 20.15
C LEU A 4 10.77 34.46 18.87
N GLU A 5 10.13 34.28 17.70
CA GLU A 5 10.87 34.28 16.43
C GLU A 5 11.48 35.65 16.09
N HIS A 6 10.94 36.73 16.67
CA HIS A 6 11.37 38.11 16.45
C HIS A 6 12.23 38.68 17.58
N ALA A 7 12.53 37.89 18.62
CA ALA A 7 13.36 38.33 19.76
C ALA A 7 14.85 38.27 19.39
N ASN A 8 15.44 39.45 19.15
CA ASN A 8 16.82 39.66 18.70
C ASN A 8 17.91 39.46 19.79
N ASP A 9 17.56 38.99 20.99
CA ASP A 9 18.52 38.75 22.08
C ASP A 9 19.02 37.29 22.08
N GLY A 10 20.28 37.10 21.68
CA GLY A 10 20.94 35.80 21.66
C GLY A 10 21.15 35.16 23.04
N TRP A 11 21.15 35.94 24.13
CA TRP A 11 21.30 35.44 25.51
C TRP A 11 19.99 34.99 26.16
N LEU A 12 18.85 35.40 25.61
CA LEU A 12 17.53 35.05 26.15
C LEU A 12 17.29 33.54 26.07
N LYS A 13 17.70 32.92 24.97
CA LYS A 13 17.40 31.51 24.66
C LYS A 13 18.12 30.50 25.60
N PRO A 14 19.44 30.60 25.90
CA PRO A 14 20.08 29.75 26.92
C PRO A 14 19.45 29.94 28.31
N ARG A 15 19.10 31.18 28.66
CA ARG A 15 18.46 31.51 29.95
C ARG A 15 17.06 30.93 30.06
N LEU A 16 16.30 30.94 28.96
CA LEU A 16 14.99 30.29 28.88
C LEU A 16 15.12 28.78 29.04
N LEU A 17 16.08 28.12 28.39
CA LEU A 17 16.32 26.68 28.58
C LEU A 17 16.67 26.36 30.04
N MET A 18 17.54 27.16 30.67
CA MET A 18 17.88 27.01 32.09
C MET A 18 16.67 27.26 33.01
N ALA A 19 15.84 28.25 32.71
CA ALA A 19 14.60 28.51 33.45
C ALA A 19 13.61 27.34 33.29
N LEU A 20 13.49 26.75 32.10
CA LEU A 20 12.68 25.56 31.86
C LEU A 20 13.16 24.37 32.68
N VAL A 21 14.46 24.11 32.71
CA VAL A 21 15.03 23.04 33.55
C VAL A 21 14.77 23.31 35.03
N ARG A 22 14.95 24.55 35.47
CA ARG A 22 14.79 24.93 36.87
C ARG A 22 13.33 24.90 37.33
N GLU A 23 12.40 25.34 36.50
CA GLU A 23 11.04 25.69 36.92
C GLU A 23 9.95 24.74 36.40
N ARG A 24 10.20 24.04 35.28
CA ARG A 24 9.17 23.25 34.58
C ARG A 24 9.47 21.76 34.47
N LEU A 25 10.73 21.33 34.56
CA LEU A 25 11.06 19.90 34.55
C LEU A 25 10.86 19.26 35.93
N PRO A 26 10.35 18.02 36.01
CA PRO A 26 10.28 17.28 37.25
C PRO A 26 11.67 17.07 37.86
N ASP A 27 11.73 16.93 39.17
CA ASP A 27 12.94 16.60 39.92
C ASP A 27 12.60 15.61 41.05
N ASP A 28 13.57 15.17 41.86
CA ASP A 28 13.31 14.17 42.90
C ASP A 28 12.20 14.59 43.88
N ARG A 29 12.00 15.90 44.08
CA ARG A 29 11.03 16.48 45.02
C ARG A 29 9.74 16.97 44.36
N ARG A 30 9.75 17.22 43.04
CA ARG A 30 8.62 17.81 42.29
C ARG A 30 7.87 16.77 41.45
N PRO A 31 6.52 16.71 41.55
CA PRO A 31 5.70 15.82 40.72
C PRO A 31 5.62 16.31 39.27
N LEU A 32 5.14 15.44 38.37
CA LEU A 32 4.84 15.81 37.00
C LEU A 32 3.69 16.83 36.98
N GLY A 33 3.87 17.97 36.30
CA GLY A 33 2.77 18.91 36.01
C GLY A 33 2.00 18.52 34.74
N ASP A 34 0.88 19.20 34.46
CA ASP A 34 -0.01 18.94 33.31
C ASP A 34 0.73 18.68 31.98
N THR A 35 0.36 17.58 31.31
CA THR A 35 0.89 17.07 30.03
C THR A 35 0.89 18.13 28.91
N PHE A 36 -0.02 19.12 28.98
CA PHE A 36 -0.12 20.23 28.03
C PHE A 36 1.05 21.22 28.07
N ARG A 37 1.90 21.19 29.11
CA ARG A 37 3.08 22.09 29.20
C ARG A 37 4.28 21.61 28.38
N PHE A 38 4.30 20.35 27.91
CA PHE A 38 5.44 19.79 27.17
C PHE A 38 5.56 20.29 25.74
N SER A 39 4.47 20.52 25.01
CA SER A 39 4.51 21.07 23.64
C SER A 39 5.19 22.44 23.58
N SER A 40 4.96 23.27 24.60
CA SER A 40 5.60 24.58 24.77
C SER A 40 7.12 24.47 24.98
N VAL A 41 7.57 23.48 25.75
CA VAL A 41 8.99 23.18 26.00
C VAL A 41 9.65 22.63 24.73
N LEU A 42 8.97 21.75 23.99
CA LEU A 42 9.47 21.14 22.75
C LEU A 42 9.64 22.17 21.62
N SER A 43 8.72 23.14 21.51
CA SER A 43 8.84 24.24 20.54
C SER A 43 10.07 25.12 20.78
N LEU A 44 10.48 25.26 22.05
CA LEU A 44 11.67 26.01 22.43
C LEU A 44 12.94 25.22 22.09
N VAL A 45 12.97 23.89 22.28
CA VAL A 45 14.16 23.07 21.94
C VAL A 45 14.43 23.03 20.43
N ARG A 46 13.40 23.06 19.56
CA ARG A 46 13.51 23.00 18.08
C ARG A 46 14.40 24.07 17.43
N VAL A 47 14.71 25.17 18.12
CA VAL A 47 15.33 26.38 17.52
C VAL A 47 16.86 26.46 17.70
N HIS A 48 17.53 25.39 18.11
CA HIS A 48 18.91 25.49 18.64
C HIS A 48 20.00 24.88 17.76
N GLY A 49 20.76 25.79 17.12
CA GLY A 49 22.01 25.48 16.44
C GLY A 49 22.30 26.41 15.27
N ARG A 50 22.57 27.71 15.52
CA ARG A 50 23.26 28.55 14.54
C ARG A 50 24.34 29.39 15.21
N ASP A 51 25.58 29.00 14.95
CA ASP A 51 26.77 29.81 14.61
C ASP A 51 26.94 31.18 15.27
N ASP A 52 26.82 31.28 16.59
CA ASP A 52 27.31 32.47 17.29
C ASP A 52 28.42 32.12 18.28
N LYS A 53 29.68 32.24 17.83
CA LYS A 53 30.90 31.87 18.58
C LYS A 53 31.00 32.55 19.95
N LYS A 54 30.33 33.71 20.13
CA LYS A 54 30.31 34.46 21.39
C LYS A 54 29.38 33.85 22.45
N LEU A 55 28.38 33.08 22.04
CA LEU A 55 27.34 32.51 22.92
C LEU A 55 27.50 31.00 23.15
N ALA A 56 28.46 30.37 22.46
CA ALA A 56 28.70 28.94 22.50
C ALA A 56 28.85 28.39 23.93
N GLY A 57 29.58 29.07 24.81
CA GLY A 57 29.78 28.63 26.20
C GLY A 57 28.49 28.61 27.03
N ALA A 58 27.68 29.66 26.93
CA ALA A 58 26.40 29.74 27.66
C ALA A 58 25.40 28.70 27.15
N TRP A 59 25.42 28.43 25.85
CA TRP A 59 24.65 27.37 25.22
C TRP A 59 25.06 25.98 25.69
N THR A 60 26.37 25.70 25.70
CA THR A 60 26.91 24.42 26.17
C THR A 60 26.47 24.15 27.60
N VAL A 61 26.61 25.12 28.52
CA VAL A 61 26.18 24.97 29.92
C VAL A 61 24.67 24.73 30.04
N ALA A 62 23.85 25.45 29.26
CA ALA A 62 22.40 25.29 29.30
C ALA A 62 21.95 23.90 28.81
N VAL A 63 22.58 23.43 27.72
CA VAL A 63 22.32 22.09 27.16
C VAL A 63 22.87 20.99 28.06
N ASP A 64 24.03 21.18 28.69
CA ASP A 64 24.59 20.26 29.70
C ASP A 64 23.63 20.09 30.86
N THR A 65 23.13 21.19 31.42
CA THR A 65 22.19 21.17 32.53
C THR A 65 20.87 20.48 32.15
N TRP A 66 20.38 20.71 30.92
CA TRP A 66 19.22 20.01 30.37
C TRP A 66 19.46 18.51 30.25
N VAL A 67 20.56 18.10 29.62
CA VAL A 67 20.92 16.69 29.40
C VAL A 67 21.14 15.97 30.72
N GLU A 68 21.85 16.58 31.66
CA GLU A 68 22.06 16.03 33.00
C GLU A 68 20.73 15.79 33.70
N ARG A 69 19.80 16.75 33.63
CA ARG A 69 18.45 16.58 34.18
C ARG A 69 17.70 15.42 33.52
N CYS A 70 17.74 15.32 32.19
CA CYS A 70 17.12 14.20 31.48
C CYS A 70 17.72 12.86 31.91
N LEU A 71 19.05 12.76 32.04
CA LEU A 71 19.72 11.55 32.49
C LEU A 71 19.38 11.18 33.94
N THR A 72 19.25 12.17 34.84
CA THR A 72 18.74 11.93 36.21
C THR A 72 17.33 11.35 36.18
N LEU A 73 16.46 11.90 35.34
CA LEU A 73 15.10 11.43 35.17
C LEU A 73 15.05 10.01 34.59
N CYS A 74 15.85 9.69 33.57
CA CYS A 74 15.97 8.34 32.99
C CYS A 74 16.39 7.25 33.99
N ARG A 75 17.02 7.63 35.11
CA ARG A 75 17.45 6.71 36.17
C ARG A 75 16.50 6.71 37.38
N ASN A 76 15.43 7.48 37.32
CA ASN A 76 14.50 7.62 38.43
C ASN A 76 13.63 6.35 38.57
N LYS A 77 13.37 5.94 39.82
CA LYS A 77 12.54 4.76 40.10
C LYS A 77 11.05 4.98 39.80
N MET A 78 10.59 6.23 39.75
CA MET A 78 9.20 6.57 39.43
C MET A 78 8.97 6.47 37.91
N PRO A 79 8.06 5.59 37.43
CA PRO A 79 7.84 5.37 36.01
C PRO A 79 7.50 6.64 35.21
N ASP A 80 6.68 7.54 35.76
CA ASP A 80 6.27 8.78 35.06
C ASP A 80 7.45 9.74 34.83
N LYS A 81 8.34 9.84 35.82
CA LYS A 81 9.56 10.66 35.74
C LYS A 81 10.57 10.01 34.78
N CYS A 82 10.71 8.69 34.85
CA CYS A 82 11.56 7.93 33.95
C CYS A 82 11.11 8.05 32.49
N TRP A 83 9.83 7.81 32.22
CA TRP A 83 9.20 8.01 30.92
C TRP A 83 9.46 9.42 30.38
N THR A 84 9.26 10.45 31.21
CA THR A 84 9.52 11.84 30.82
C THR A 84 10.98 12.08 30.45
N GLY A 85 11.92 11.58 31.27
CA GLY A 85 13.35 11.70 31.00
C GLY A 85 13.73 11.04 29.67
N ILE A 86 13.22 9.83 29.43
CA ILE A 86 13.45 9.06 28.21
C ILE A 86 12.91 9.80 26.99
N SER A 87 11.65 10.21 27.01
CA SER A 87 11.04 10.93 25.89
C SER A 87 11.76 12.23 25.57
N LEU A 88 12.12 13.02 26.59
CA LEU A 88 12.89 14.24 26.40
C LEU A 88 14.30 13.97 25.85
N LEU A 89 14.92 12.86 26.23
CA LEU A 89 16.21 12.44 25.68
C LEU A 89 16.08 12.04 24.20
N GLY A 90 15.02 11.30 23.82
CA GLY A 90 14.69 11.02 22.42
C GLY A 90 14.55 12.28 21.57
N PHE A 91 13.74 13.25 22.02
CA PHE A 91 13.65 14.56 21.36
C PHE A 91 14.98 15.31 21.31
N THR A 92 15.81 15.19 22.35
CA THR A 92 17.14 15.80 22.36
C THR A 92 18.04 15.20 21.28
N CYS A 93 17.96 13.89 21.02
CA CYS A 93 18.68 13.24 19.94
C CYS A 93 18.34 13.85 18.57
N GLU A 94 17.06 14.11 18.30
CA GLU A 94 16.62 14.68 17.02
C GLU A 94 17.02 16.15 16.85
N LEU A 95 16.95 16.93 17.94
CA LEU A 95 16.96 18.40 17.87
C LEU A 95 18.31 19.03 18.20
N CYS A 96 19.21 18.34 18.89
CA CYS A 96 20.49 18.95 19.28
C CYS A 96 21.47 19.11 18.10
N ALA A 97 22.40 20.06 18.24
CA ALA A 97 23.46 20.29 17.27
C ALA A 97 24.32 19.02 17.07
N SER A 98 24.78 18.81 15.83
CA SER A 98 25.54 17.62 15.44
C SER A 98 26.77 17.36 16.33
N ASP A 99 27.54 18.40 16.65
CA ASP A 99 28.75 18.27 17.49
C ASP A 99 28.40 17.77 18.90
N ARG A 100 27.31 18.27 19.46
CA ARG A 100 26.82 17.84 20.77
C ARG A 100 26.31 16.41 20.73
N PHE A 101 25.51 16.08 19.72
CA PHE A 101 25.01 14.72 19.53
C PHE A 101 26.16 13.71 19.50
N LEU A 102 27.16 13.97 18.64
CA LEU A 102 28.34 13.11 18.47
C LEU A 102 29.16 12.99 19.76
N ALA A 103 29.23 14.04 20.58
CA ALA A 103 29.94 13.99 21.86
C ALA A 103 29.22 13.21 22.96
N SER A 104 27.90 12.99 22.87
CA SER A 104 27.10 12.50 24.01
C SER A 104 26.22 11.28 23.72
N TYR A 105 26.03 10.89 22.45
CA TYR A 105 25.19 9.74 22.09
C TYR A 105 25.57 8.42 22.78
N PRO A 106 26.86 8.09 23.08
CA PRO A 106 27.17 6.83 23.76
C PRO A 106 26.61 6.80 25.19
N THR A 107 26.72 7.92 25.90
CA THR A 107 26.18 8.06 27.27
C THR A 107 24.65 7.99 27.27
N TRP A 108 24.01 8.59 26.27
CA TRP A 108 22.56 8.57 26.12
C TRP A 108 22.06 7.16 25.75
N PHE A 109 22.80 6.47 24.88
CA PHE A 109 22.53 5.07 24.53
C PHE A 109 22.53 4.18 25.76
N GLU A 110 23.56 4.24 26.61
CA GLU A 110 23.65 3.39 27.82
C GLU A 110 22.50 3.70 28.81
N ALA A 111 22.12 4.98 28.95
CA ALA A 111 20.98 5.37 29.78
C ALA A 111 19.66 4.78 29.27
N LEU A 112 19.41 4.83 27.96
CA LEU A 112 18.22 4.26 27.34
C LEU A 112 18.22 2.72 27.37
N LEU A 113 19.38 2.09 27.12
CA LEU A 113 19.52 0.63 27.12
C LEU A 113 19.19 0.02 28.48
N SER A 114 19.60 0.68 29.58
CA SER A 114 19.31 0.22 30.95
C SER A 114 17.81 0.08 31.25
N ASN A 115 16.96 0.86 30.57
CA ASN A 115 15.51 0.86 30.72
C ASN A 115 14.79 -0.19 29.85
N LEU A 116 15.48 -0.79 28.89
CA LEU A 116 14.96 -1.89 28.06
C LEU A 116 15.25 -3.27 28.66
N GLN A 117 16.22 -3.36 29.57
CA GLN A 117 16.57 -4.59 30.27
C GLN A 117 15.44 -5.05 31.22
N PRO A 118 15.36 -6.34 31.57
CA PRO A 118 14.23 -6.94 32.30
C PRO A 118 13.95 -6.37 33.70
N LEU A 119 14.78 -5.45 34.21
CA LEU A 119 14.61 -4.77 35.50
C LEU A 119 13.54 -3.65 35.48
N ALA A 120 13.07 -3.22 34.31
CA ALA A 120 12.04 -2.18 34.20
C ALA A 120 10.63 -2.78 34.11
N ASP A 121 9.84 -2.70 35.17
CA ASP A 121 8.48 -3.28 35.22
C ASP A 121 7.42 -2.48 34.45
N SER A 122 7.71 -1.22 34.06
CA SER A 122 6.71 -0.35 33.41
C SER A 122 6.68 -0.48 31.88
N HIS A 123 5.50 -0.78 31.34
CA HIS A 123 5.23 -0.82 29.90
C HIS A 123 5.48 0.52 29.20
N LEU A 124 5.13 1.63 29.85
CA LEU A 124 5.31 2.99 29.30
C LEU A 124 6.79 3.33 29.14
N VAL A 125 7.62 2.96 30.11
CA VAL A 125 9.08 3.17 30.09
C VAL A 125 9.72 2.39 28.96
N LYS A 126 9.34 1.12 28.77
CA LYS A 126 9.82 0.27 27.67
C LYS A 126 9.44 0.84 26.30
N LEU A 127 8.18 1.25 26.14
CA LEU A 127 7.68 1.84 24.89
C LEU A 127 8.42 3.14 24.54
N ALA A 128 8.54 4.06 25.51
CA ALA A 128 9.27 5.31 25.31
C ALA A 128 10.76 5.08 25.03
N SER A 129 11.36 4.04 25.64
CA SER A 129 12.75 3.66 25.39
C SER A 129 12.93 3.14 23.97
N CYS A 130 12.00 2.32 23.47
CA CYS A 130 12.01 1.88 22.07
C CYS A 130 11.94 3.06 21.10
N ALA A 131 10.98 3.98 21.31
CA ALA A 131 10.84 5.17 20.48
C ALA A 131 12.10 6.05 20.50
N SER A 132 12.62 6.36 21.69
CA SER A 132 13.80 7.22 21.84
C SER A 132 15.08 6.58 21.27
N MET A 133 15.20 5.24 21.33
CA MET A 133 16.28 4.52 20.65
C MET A 133 16.13 4.59 19.13
N SER A 134 14.91 4.48 18.60
CA SER A 134 14.64 4.65 17.16
C SER A 134 15.06 6.04 16.68
N ASP A 135 14.74 7.09 17.44
CA ASP A 135 15.14 8.46 17.12
C ASP A 135 16.67 8.61 17.13
N LEU A 136 17.34 8.05 18.15
CA LEU A 136 18.80 8.03 18.27
C LEU A 136 19.46 7.34 17.08
N PHE A 137 19.00 6.15 16.68
CA PHE A 137 19.57 5.42 15.55
C PHE A 137 19.24 6.05 14.20
N THR A 138 18.04 6.60 14.04
CA THR A 138 17.67 7.38 12.86
C THR A 138 18.61 8.58 12.71
N ARG A 139 18.91 9.29 13.80
CA ARG A 139 19.88 10.39 13.79
C ARG A 139 21.30 9.92 13.52
N LEU A 140 21.77 8.84 14.15
CA LEU A 140 23.09 8.26 13.89
C LEU A 140 23.28 7.88 12.42
N SER A 141 22.22 7.44 11.74
CA SER A 141 22.29 7.06 10.32
C SER A 141 22.70 8.21 9.39
N THR A 142 22.52 9.46 9.83
CA THR A 142 22.88 10.66 9.07
C THR A 142 24.37 10.99 9.12
N PHE A 143 25.15 10.31 9.97
CA PHE A 143 26.56 10.59 10.23
C PHE A 143 27.47 9.44 9.73
N PRO A 144 28.13 9.58 8.57
CA PRO A 144 28.94 8.49 8.00
C PRO A 144 30.19 8.16 8.83
N ASN A 145 30.74 9.14 9.55
CA ASN A 145 31.94 9.02 10.37
C ASN A 145 31.76 8.06 11.57
N VAL A 146 30.56 7.95 12.14
CA VAL A 146 30.29 7.09 13.31
C VAL A 146 29.57 5.79 12.96
N LYS A 147 29.45 5.45 11.67
CA LYS A 147 28.68 4.27 11.21
C LYS A 147 29.16 2.96 11.84
N LYS A 148 30.46 2.78 12.03
CA LYS A 148 31.04 1.57 12.67
C LYS A 148 30.64 1.47 14.14
N ASP A 149 30.76 2.57 14.87
CA ASP A 149 30.41 2.63 16.30
C ASP A 149 28.90 2.47 16.50
N ALA A 150 28.10 3.14 15.67
CA ALA A 150 26.65 2.99 15.64
C ALA A 150 26.23 1.54 15.36
N THR A 151 26.90 0.84 14.44
CA THR A 151 26.64 -0.58 14.18
C THR A 151 26.98 -1.44 15.40
N SER A 152 28.06 -1.13 16.13
CA SER A 152 28.42 -1.82 17.37
C SER A 152 27.36 -1.62 18.47
N LEU A 153 26.87 -0.40 18.67
CA LEU A 153 25.79 -0.10 19.61
C LEU A 153 24.49 -0.80 19.20
N ALA A 154 24.14 -0.77 17.92
CA ALA A 154 22.99 -1.50 17.38
C ALA A 154 23.09 -3.00 17.71
N SER A 155 24.27 -3.61 17.55
CA SER A 155 24.49 -5.04 17.87
C SER A 155 24.25 -5.37 19.34
N LYS A 156 24.55 -4.46 20.27
CA LYS A 156 24.23 -4.64 21.70
C LYS A 156 22.72 -4.62 21.97
N LEU A 157 21.96 -3.89 21.15
CA LEU A 157 20.53 -3.67 21.31
C LEU A 157 19.67 -4.80 20.71
N VAL A 158 20.17 -5.52 19.71
CA VAL A 158 19.40 -6.56 18.99
C VAL A 158 18.77 -7.57 19.94
N LEU A 159 19.54 -8.16 20.86
CA LEU A 159 19.03 -9.21 21.75
C LEU A 159 17.95 -8.71 22.73
N PRO A 160 18.12 -7.57 23.43
CA PRO A 160 17.04 -6.94 24.21
C PRO A 160 15.75 -6.70 23.42
N VAL A 161 15.85 -6.21 22.18
CA VAL A 161 14.66 -5.95 21.34
C VAL A 161 13.95 -7.26 20.99
N LEU A 162 14.70 -8.29 20.59
CA LEU A 162 14.12 -9.61 20.31
C LEU A 162 13.49 -10.26 21.55
N GLN A 163 14.00 -9.99 22.76
CA GLN A 163 13.37 -10.44 24.00
C GLN A 163 12.06 -9.72 24.28
N LEU A 164 11.98 -8.41 24.01
CA LEU A 164 10.73 -7.65 24.13
C LEU A 164 9.66 -8.12 23.15
N MET A 165 10.05 -8.69 22.01
CA MET A 165 9.14 -9.27 21.03
C MET A 165 8.77 -10.73 21.33
N SER A 166 9.23 -11.34 22.43
CA SER A 166 8.85 -12.72 22.76
C SER A 166 7.40 -12.84 23.26
N GLU A 167 6.89 -14.08 23.33
CA GLU A 167 5.46 -14.47 23.39
C GLU A 167 4.62 -13.92 24.57
N ASN A 168 5.21 -13.16 25.50
CA ASN A 168 4.55 -12.61 26.70
C ASN A 168 4.46 -11.08 26.71
N SER A 169 4.71 -10.42 25.58
CA SER A 169 4.65 -8.95 25.48
C SER A 169 3.21 -8.46 25.24
N THR A 170 2.88 -7.31 25.82
CA THR A 170 1.65 -6.57 25.49
C THR A 170 1.77 -5.95 24.10
N ASP A 171 0.66 -5.85 23.36
CA ASP A 171 0.58 -5.21 22.03
C ASP A 171 1.34 -3.89 21.92
N ALA A 172 1.20 -2.99 22.91
CA ALA A 172 1.88 -1.70 22.92
C ALA A 172 3.42 -1.82 22.93
N ILE A 173 3.97 -2.79 23.68
CA ILE A 173 5.41 -3.06 23.70
C ILE A 173 5.85 -3.66 22.37
N LEU A 174 5.05 -4.58 21.83
CA LEU A 174 5.36 -5.24 20.57
C LEU A 174 5.42 -4.23 19.40
N VAL A 175 4.51 -3.24 19.36
CA VAL A 175 4.56 -2.11 18.42
C VAL A 175 5.90 -1.37 18.51
N GLY A 176 6.27 -0.90 19.72
CA GLY A 176 7.51 -0.15 19.91
C GLY A 176 8.76 -0.96 19.58
N ALA A 177 8.79 -2.25 19.95
CA ALA A 177 9.89 -3.14 19.65
C ALA A 177 10.01 -3.44 18.15
N ALA A 178 8.89 -3.64 17.44
CA ALA A 178 8.87 -3.81 15.99
C ALA A 178 9.34 -2.55 15.25
N ASP A 179 8.93 -1.36 15.69
CA ASP A 179 9.41 -0.09 15.11
C ASP A 179 10.92 0.08 15.29
N LEU A 180 11.44 -0.22 16.49
CA LEU A 180 12.86 -0.20 16.76
C LEU A 180 13.63 -1.23 15.93
N LEU A 181 13.13 -2.46 15.83
CA LEU A 181 13.74 -3.48 14.97
C LEU A 181 13.75 -3.04 13.50
N GLY A 182 12.66 -2.44 13.01
CA GLY A 182 12.56 -1.87 11.67
C GLY A 182 13.58 -0.76 11.44
N ALA A 183 13.79 0.13 12.40
CA ALA A 183 14.82 1.17 12.33
C ALA A 183 16.24 0.57 12.28
N LEU A 184 16.52 -0.46 13.10
CA LEU A 184 17.81 -1.17 13.08
C LEU A 184 18.05 -1.88 11.74
N LEU A 185 17.04 -2.55 11.19
CA LEU A 185 17.11 -3.22 9.89
C LEU A 185 17.31 -2.22 8.74
N LYS A 186 16.63 -1.08 8.80
CA LYS A 186 16.72 -0.03 7.77
C LYS A 186 18.09 0.64 7.75
N PHE A 187 18.63 1.01 8.91
CA PHE A 187 19.82 1.86 9.00
C PHE A 187 21.11 1.10 9.33
N PHE A 188 21.02 0.01 10.10
CA PHE A 188 22.17 -0.77 10.58
C PHE A 188 21.96 -2.29 10.44
N PRO A 189 21.57 -2.81 9.26
CA PRO A 189 21.15 -4.21 9.09
C PRO A 189 22.22 -5.22 9.51
N PHE A 190 23.49 -4.94 9.25
CA PHE A 190 24.61 -5.82 9.60
C PHE A 190 24.74 -6.09 11.10
N SER A 191 24.16 -5.23 11.95
CA SER A 191 24.17 -5.43 13.40
C SER A 191 23.41 -6.68 13.84
N LEU A 192 22.46 -7.18 13.02
CA LEU A 192 21.66 -8.37 13.29
C LEU A 192 22.30 -9.67 12.81
N ARG A 193 23.43 -9.64 12.10
CA ARG A 193 24.00 -10.82 11.41
C ARG A 193 24.17 -12.04 12.32
N ARG A 194 24.62 -11.84 13.57
CA ARG A 194 24.81 -12.92 14.56
C ARG A 194 23.50 -13.50 15.11
N HIS A 195 22.41 -12.77 15.01
CA HIS A 195 21.10 -13.11 15.56
C HIS A 195 20.04 -13.28 14.47
N TYR A 196 20.46 -13.41 13.21
CA TYR A 196 19.56 -13.47 12.05
C TYR A 196 18.46 -14.53 12.20
N GLY A 197 18.84 -15.79 12.47
CA GLY A 197 17.85 -16.88 12.60
C GLY A 197 16.87 -16.66 13.75
N LYS A 198 17.32 -16.05 14.86
CA LYS A 198 16.44 -15.69 15.98
C LYS A 198 15.51 -14.53 15.62
N ALA A 199 16.01 -13.53 14.90
CA ALA A 199 15.19 -12.41 14.42
C ALA A 199 14.12 -12.90 13.46
N GLU A 200 14.47 -13.73 12.47
CA GLU A 200 13.53 -14.38 11.56
C GLU A 200 12.46 -15.17 12.33
N ALA A 201 12.87 -16.02 13.27
CA ALA A 201 11.96 -16.82 14.08
C ALA A 201 10.97 -15.98 14.89
N VAL A 202 11.45 -14.93 15.57
CA VAL A 202 10.61 -14.06 16.41
C VAL A 202 9.66 -13.20 15.57
N ILE A 203 10.09 -12.66 14.43
CA ILE A 203 9.20 -11.91 13.54
C ILE A 203 8.08 -12.83 13.05
N VAL A 204 8.44 -14.02 12.58
CA VAL A 204 7.49 -14.99 12.02
C VAL A 204 6.55 -15.53 13.10
N SER A 205 7.05 -15.88 14.30
CA SER A 205 6.19 -16.38 15.39
C SER A 205 5.14 -15.36 15.80
N ASN A 206 5.48 -14.08 15.87
CA ASN A 206 4.52 -13.02 16.17
C ASN A 206 3.59 -12.74 14.99
N LEU A 207 4.10 -12.76 13.75
CA LEU A 207 3.26 -12.57 12.56
C LEU A 207 2.20 -13.66 12.43
N MET A 208 2.53 -14.89 12.84
CA MET A 208 1.63 -16.03 12.84
C MET A 208 0.77 -16.11 14.11
N SER A 209 0.97 -15.25 15.11
CA SER A 209 0.19 -15.27 16.35
C SER A 209 -1.23 -14.73 16.12
N GLN A 210 -2.24 -15.40 16.70
CA GLN A 210 -3.63 -14.93 16.69
C GLN A 210 -3.85 -13.63 17.47
N LYS A 211 -2.87 -13.22 18.30
CA LYS A 211 -3.01 -12.07 19.20
C LYS A 211 -2.62 -10.73 18.57
N CYS A 212 -2.03 -10.72 17.37
CA CYS A 212 -1.51 -9.50 16.78
C CYS A 212 -2.62 -8.65 16.13
N SER A 213 -2.69 -7.37 16.52
CA SER A 213 -3.49 -6.39 15.80
C SER A 213 -2.98 -6.16 14.38
N MET A 214 -3.86 -5.68 13.49
CA MET A 214 -3.49 -5.38 12.09
C MET A 214 -2.33 -4.38 11.96
N ASP A 215 -2.20 -3.42 12.89
CA ASP A 215 -1.09 -2.46 12.88
C ASP A 215 0.25 -3.12 13.21
N ILE A 216 0.26 -4.00 14.22
CA ILE A 216 1.43 -4.79 14.60
C ILE A 216 1.86 -5.68 13.44
N SER A 217 0.91 -6.38 12.82
CA SER A 217 1.18 -7.27 11.70
C SER A 217 1.84 -6.52 10.54
N LYS A 218 1.38 -5.31 10.20
CA LYS A 218 2.02 -4.46 9.17
C LYS A 218 3.46 -4.11 9.49
N LYS A 219 3.76 -3.76 10.75
CA LYS A 219 5.13 -3.47 11.22
C LYS A 219 6.02 -4.72 11.16
N LEU A 220 5.48 -5.89 11.50
CA LEU A 220 6.19 -7.17 11.41
C LEU A 220 6.44 -7.60 9.96
N ALA A 221 5.47 -7.44 9.06
CA ALA A 221 5.63 -7.66 7.63
C ALA A 221 6.70 -6.74 7.03
N TYR A 222 6.75 -5.48 7.46
CA TYR A 222 7.83 -4.55 7.12
C TYR A 222 9.19 -5.06 7.61
N CYS A 223 9.30 -5.51 8.87
CA CYS A 223 10.55 -6.08 9.38
C CYS A 223 10.99 -7.32 8.60
N LEU A 224 10.05 -8.23 8.28
CA LEU A 224 10.31 -9.42 7.47
C LEU A 224 10.86 -9.03 6.09
N ALA A 225 10.24 -8.04 5.44
CA ALA A 225 10.68 -7.55 4.14
C ALA A 225 12.08 -6.92 4.18
N LEU A 226 12.52 -6.34 5.30
CA LEU A 226 13.85 -5.77 5.44
C LEU A 226 14.95 -6.78 5.81
N LEU A 227 14.62 -8.01 6.24
CA LEU A 227 15.63 -9.04 6.59
C LEU A 227 16.70 -9.29 5.53
N PRO A 228 16.43 -9.29 4.21
CA PRO A 228 17.45 -9.42 3.17
C PRO A 228 18.61 -8.44 3.31
N MET A 229 18.37 -7.25 3.87
CA MET A 229 19.40 -6.22 4.08
C MET A 229 20.53 -6.68 5.00
N VAL A 230 20.29 -7.67 5.88
CA VAL A 230 21.30 -8.21 6.81
C VAL A 230 22.40 -8.97 6.07
N GLY A 231 22.01 -9.73 5.04
CA GLY A 231 22.94 -10.36 4.10
C GLY A 231 23.54 -9.33 3.15
N GLY A 232 22.67 -8.48 2.57
CA GLY A 232 23.07 -7.39 1.68
C GLY A 232 23.46 -7.87 0.28
N ASP A 233 23.06 -9.08 -0.11
CA ASP A 233 23.33 -9.71 -1.39
C ASP A 233 22.04 -10.26 -2.04
N GLU A 234 22.11 -10.54 -3.35
CA GLU A 234 20.97 -11.04 -4.14
C GLU A 234 20.46 -12.38 -3.59
N ASN A 235 21.37 -13.27 -3.15
CA ASN A 235 21.02 -14.59 -2.64
C ASN A 235 20.17 -14.51 -1.36
N SER A 236 20.47 -13.56 -0.48
CA SER A 236 19.73 -13.32 0.77
C SER A 236 18.32 -12.82 0.50
N TRP A 237 18.16 -11.96 -0.52
CA TRP A 237 16.85 -11.51 -0.97
C TRP A 237 16.05 -12.66 -1.57
N ILE A 238 16.65 -13.42 -2.50
CA ILE A 238 16.01 -14.57 -3.15
C ILE A 238 15.60 -15.60 -2.10
N ALA A 239 16.47 -15.89 -1.12
CA ALA A 239 16.19 -16.87 -0.07
C ALA A 239 14.96 -16.48 0.76
N ILE A 240 14.84 -15.22 1.21
CA ILE A 240 13.65 -14.77 1.97
C ILE A 240 12.41 -14.77 1.08
N MET A 241 12.48 -14.24 -0.15
CA MET A 241 11.33 -14.24 -1.07
C MET A 241 10.84 -15.67 -1.32
N GLN A 242 11.76 -16.59 -1.60
CA GLN A 242 11.45 -18.01 -1.82
C GLN A 242 10.82 -18.65 -0.58
N LYS A 243 11.36 -18.43 0.62
CA LYS A 243 10.78 -18.91 1.89
C LYS A 243 9.35 -18.39 2.11
N VAL A 244 9.11 -17.12 1.83
CA VAL A 244 7.78 -16.49 1.95
C VAL A 244 6.81 -17.10 0.95
N LEU A 245 7.20 -17.23 -0.33
CA LEU A 245 6.36 -17.82 -1.38
C LEU A 245 6.04 -19.29 -1.10
N ILE A 246 7.00 -20.08 -0.61
CA ILE A 246 6.77 -21.47 -0.18
C ILE A 246 5.75 -21.49 0.97
N SER A 247 5.89 -20.61 1.96
CA SER A 247 4.96 -20.53 3.09
C SER A 247 3.54 -20.18 2.63
N ILE A 248 3.40 -19.20 1.74
CA ILE A 248 2.10 -18.86 1.12
C ILE A 248 1.54 -20.09 0.38
N ASN A 249 2.35 -20.75 -0.46
CA ASN A 249 1.91 -21.93 -1.21
C ASN A 249 1.36 -23.03 -0.29
N MET A 250 2.04 -23.29 0.84
CA MET A 250 1.62 -24.29 1.83
C MET A 250 0.31 -23.91 2.54
N TYR A 251 0.14 -22.65 2.95
CA TYR A 251 -1.12 -22.21 3.55
C TYR A 251 -2.28 -22.25 2.55
N LEU A 252 -2.04 -21.86 1.29
CA LEU A 252 -3.05 -21.96 0.24
C LEU A 252 -3.43 -23.42 -0.06
N ASN A 253 -2.50 -24.38 0.04
CA ASN A 253 -2.84 -25.81 -0.14
C ASN A 253 -3.86 -26.29 0.89
N GLU A 254 -3.73 -25.81 2.13
CA GLU A 254 -4.70 -26.14 3.17
C GLU A 254 -6.02 -25.39 2.94
N ALA A 255 -5.97 -24.10 2.56
CA ALA A 255 -7.15 -23.29 2.31
C ALA A 255 -7.99 -23.84 1.16
N PHE A 256 -7.36 -24.12 0.03
CA PHE A 256 -8.01 -24.48 -1.22
C PHE A 256 -8.20 -25.99 -1.38
N ARG A 257 -8.02 -26.77 -0.31
CA ARG A 257 -8.32 -28.21 -0.34
C ARG A 257 -9.72 -28.44 -0.91
N GLY A 258 -9.79 -29.20 -2.00
CA GLY A 258 -11.01 -29.56 -2.74
C GLY A 258 -11.65 -28.45 -3.59
N LEU A 259 -11.06 -27.25 -3.62
CA LEU A 259 -11.51 -26.10 -4.43
C LEU A 259 -10.56 -25.79 -5.60
N GLU A 260 -9.41 -26.46 -5.67
CA GLU A 260 -8.46 -26.36 -6.77
C GLU A 260 -7.90 -27.74 -7.17
N GLU A 261 -7.35 -27.81 -8.37
CA GLU A 261 -6.61 -28.99 -8.84
C GLU A 261 -5.19 -29.02 -8.24
N GLU A 262 -4.76 -30.20 -7.77
CA GLU A 262 -3.45 -30.39 -7.10
C GLU A 262 -2.25 -29.97 -7.98
N HIS A 263 -2.41 -30.02 -9.31
CA HIS A 263 -1.37 -29.63 -10.24
C HIS A 263 -0.94 -28.16 -10.06
N ARG A 264 -1.83 -27.25 -9.62
CA ARG A 264 -1.53 -25.80 -9.52
C ARG A 264 -0.51 -25.53 -8.41
N SER A 265 -0.68 -26.20 -7.28
CA SER A 265 0.28 -26.13 -6.18
C SER A 265 1.64 -26.72 -6.55
N THR A 266 1.63 -27.87 -7.22
CA THR A 266 2.88 -28.54 -7.61
C THR A 266 3.65 -27.75 -8.66
N GLU A 267 2.97 -27.09 -9.60
CA GLU A 267 3.59 -26.19 -10.58
C GLU A 267 4.32 -25.01 -9.90
N VAL A 268 3.65 -24.32 -8.98
CA VAL A 268 4.27 -23.23 -8.20
C VAL A 268 5.46 -23.76 -7.42
N MET A 269 5.31 -24.90 -6.74
CA MET A 269 6.39 -25.50 -5.95
C MET A 269 7.60 -25.90 -6.80
N ARG A 270 7.40 -26.40 -8.03
CA ARG A 270 8.48 -26.78 -8.95
C ARG A 270 9.31 -25.59 -9.41
N LEU A 271 8.72 -24.40 -9.52
CA LEU A 271 9.47 -23.18 -9.82
C LEU A 271 10.20 -22.64 -8.60
N LEU A 272 9.58 -22.74 -7.42
CA LEU A 272 10.18 -22.28 -6.18
C LEU A 272 11.33 -23.18 -5.75
N VAL A 273 11.24 -24.49 -5.93
CA VAL A 273 12.31 -25.46 -5.63
C VAL A 273 12.59 -26.29 -6.88
N PRO A 274 13.56 -25.85 -7.71
CA PRO A 274 13.94 -26.59 -8.91
C PRO A 274 14.41 -28.02 -8.58
N PRO A 275 14.14 -29.00 -9.47
CA PRO A 275 14.53 -30.38 -9.25
C PRO A 275 16.05 -30.50 -9.08
N GLY A 276 16.48 -31.24 -8.06
CA GLY A 276 17.91 -31.46 -7.75
C GLY A 276 18.54 -30.40 -6.84
N LYS A 277 17.78 -29.40 -6.36
CA LYS A 277 18.20 -28.48 -5.30
C LYS A 277 17.50 -28.80 -3.99
N ASP A 278 18.22 -28.67 -2.88
CA ASP A 278 17.61 -28.80 -1.56
C ASP A 278 16.63 -27.64 -1.30
N PRO A 279 15.48 -27.92 -0.66
CA PRO A 279 14.56 -26.86 -0.27
C PRO A 279 15.23 -25.91 0.74
N PRO A 280 14.91 -24.60 0.71
CA PRO A 280 15.42 -23.68 1.71
C PRO A 280 14.91 -24.05 3.10
N SER A 281 15.62 -23.60 4.13
CA SER A 281 15.14 -23.73 5.51
C SER A 281 13.75 -23.11 5.68
N PRO A 282 12.86 -23.68 6.49
CA PRO A 282 11.53 -23.11 6.73
C PRO A 282 11.60 -21.66 7.18
N LEU A 283 10.59 -20.88 6.80
CA LEU A 283 10.44 -19.50 7.24
C LEU A 283 10.31 -19.46 8.77
N GLY A 284 11.21 -18.72 9.43
CA GLY A 284 11.24 -18.64 10.90
C GLY A 284 11.83 -19.87 11.61
N GLY A 285 12.41 -20.82 10.88
CA GLY A 285 13.11 -21.98 11.45
C GLY A 285 12.21 -23.06 12.09
N GLN A 286 10.89 -22.88 12.09
CA GLN A 286 9.94 -23.89 12.55
C GLN A 286 9.39 -24.66 11.35
N SER A 287 9.38 -26.00 11.42
CA SER A 287 8.69 -26.81 10.41
C SER A 287 7.19 -26.57 10.55
N LEU A 288 6.58 -25.97 9.53
CA LEU A 288 5.13 -25.71 9.42
C LEU A 288 4.27 -26.98 9.65
N SER A 289 4.87 -28.17 9.55
CA SER A 289 4.25 -29.47 9.80
C SER A 289 3.73 -29.65 11.24
N SER A 290 4.31 -28.98 12.25
CA SER A 290 3.94 -29.26 13.65
C SER A 290 2.80 -28.42 14.23
N SER A 291 2.39 -27.30 13.60
CA SER A 291 1.33 -26.42 14.16
C SER A 291 0.01 -26.41 13.38
N VAL A 292 -0.05 -27.03 12.20
CA VAL A 292 -1.27 -27.07 11.35
C VAL A 292 -2.18 -28.26 11.70
N ALA A 293 -1.82 -29.04 12.72
CA ALA A 293 -2.54 -30.24 13.14
C ALA A 293 -3.76 -30.00 14.06
N SER A 294 -4.33 -28.79 14.13
CA SER A 294 -5.67 -28.59 14.73
C SER A 294 -6.72 -28.36 13.65
N LYS A 295 -7.43 -29.46 13.32
CA LYS A 295 -8.53 -29.52 12.36
C LYS A 295 -9.79 -28.86 12.91
N THR A 296 -9.87 -27.54 12.94
CA THR A 296 -11.12 -26.83 13.28
C THR A 296 -11.43 -25.72 12.28
N ALA A 297 -12.70 -25.62 11.87
CA ALA A 297 -13.20 -24.66 10.89
C ALA A 297 -12.92 -23.18 11.29
N ALA A 298 -12.85 -22.88 12.59
CA ALA A 298 -12.44 -21.56 13.12
C ALA A 298 -11.03 -21.11 12.66
N SER A 299 -10.15 -22.06 12.26
CA SER A 299 -8.78 -21.81 11.81
C SER A 299 -8.71 -21.00 10.50
N ILE A 300 -9.68 -21.09 9.59
CA ILE A 300 -9.55 -20.47 8.26
C ILE A 300 -9.67 -18.95 8.34
N GLN A 301 -10.74 -18.48 9.00
CA GLN A 301 -11.06 -17.06 9.14
C GLN A 301 -10.14 -16.37 10.16
N GLU A 302 -9.90 -17.01 11.30
CA GLU A 302 -9.12 -16.39 12.37
C GLU A 302 -7.61 -16.46 12.12
N VAL A 303 -7.14 -17.35 11.24
CA VAL A 303 -5.72 -17.70 11.17
C VAL A 303 -5.17 -17.74 9.75
N LEU A 304 -5.78 -18.52 8.85
CA LEU A 304 -5.16 -18.81 7.55
C LEU A 304 -5.13 -17.59 6.62
N VAL A 305 -6.29 -16.99 6.34
CA VAL A 305 -6.40 -15.87 5.38
C VAL A 305 -5.63 -14.63 5.83
N PRO A 306 -5.70 -14.22 7.12
CA PRO A 306 -4.88 -13.12 7.62
C PRO A 306 -3.38 -13.40 7.43
N ARG A 307 -2.90 -14.61 7.76
CA ARG A 307 -1.48 -14.97 7.58
C ARG A 307 -1.03 -14.91 6.13
N VAL A 308 -1.82 -15.47 5.21
CA VAL A 308 -1.53 -15.40 3.77
C VAL A 308 -1.46 -13.96 3.28
N SER A 309 -2.43 -13.13 3.68
CA SER A 309 -2.47 -11.72 3.30
C SER A 309 -1.25 -10.96 3.84
N MET A 310 -0.85 -11.20 5.09
CA MET A 310 0.35 -10.58 5.68
C MET A 310 1.66 -11.00 5.00
N LEU A 311 1.76 -12.26 4.55
CA LEU A 311 2.90 -12.73 3.77
C LEU A 311 2.92 -12.10 2.36
N MET A 312 1.75 -11.97 1.72
CA MET A 312 1.62 -11.25 0.44
C MET A 312 1.99 -9.76 0.59
N ASP A 313 1.59 -9.10 1.68
CA ASP A 313 2.00 -7.74 2.01
C ASP A 313 3.52 -7.64 2.16
N SER A 314 4.14 -8.64 2.80
CA SER A 314 5.60 -8.72 2.90
C SER A 314 6.25 -8.83 1.52
N CYS A 315 5.70 -9.63 0.60
CA CYS A 315 6.14 -9.67 -0.79
C CYS A 315 5.99 -8.31 -1.48
N CYS A 316 4.86 -7.62 -1.31
CA CYS A 316 4.63 -6.30 -1.89
C CYS A 316 5.70 -5.29 -1.44
N ILE A 317 6.03 -5.28 -0.14
CA ILE A 317 7.08 -4.43 0.41
C ILE A 317 8.43 -4.83 -0.17
N MET A 318 8.77 -6.12 -0.20
CA MET A 318 10.04 -6.60 -0.77
C MET A 318 10.22 -6.24 -2.24
N ILE A 319 9.14 -6.20 -3.02
CA ILE A 319 9.18 -5.88 -4.44
C ILE A 319 9.35 -4.37 -4.66
N THR A 320 8.73 -3.54 -3.82
CA THR A 320 8.68 -2.07 -4.00
C THR A 320 9.76 -1.31 -3.22
N TYR A 321 10.42 -1.95 -2.25
CA TYR A 321 11.42 -1.31 -1.41
C TYR A 321 12.75 -1.06 -2.16
N PRO A 322 13.42 0.09 -2.00
CA PRO A 322 14.67 0.42 -2.70
C PRO A 322 15.89 -0.24 -2.03
N TYR A 323 16.17 -1.50 -2.35
CA TYR A 323 17.40 -2.18 -1.92
C TYR A 323 18.63 -1.59 -2.62
N SER A 324 19.79 -1.65 -1.97
CA SER A 324 21.07 -1.19 -2.54
C SER A 324 21.69 -2.15 -3.56
N ILE A 325 20.99 -3.24 -3.88
CA ILE A 325 21.41 -4.31 -4.79
C ILE A 325 20.37 -4.47 -5.89
N GLN A 326 20.83 -4.78 -7.11
CA GLN A 326 19.94 -5.21 -8.18
C GLN A 326 19.56 -6.67 -7.94
N VAL A 327 18.27 -6.99 -8.08
CA VAL A 327 17.74 -8.33 -7.84
C VAL A 327 16.87 -8.75 -9.01
N ASN A 328 17.02 -9.99 -9.46
CA ASN A 328 16.13 -10.58 -10.44
C ASN A 328 14.86 -11.09 -9.77
N LEU A 329 13.74 -10.43 -10.06
CA LEU A 329 12.44 -10.81 -9.51
C LEU A 329 11.98 -12.18 -10.07
N PRO A 330 11.49 -13.12 -9.23
CA PRO A 330 10.92 -14.39 -9.69
C PRO A 330 9.50 -14.16 -10.24
N VAL A 331 9.38 -13.38 -11.32
CA VAL A 331 8.11 -12.89 -11.88
C VAL A 331 7.16 -14.03 -12.22
N GLN A 332 7.66 -15.12 -12.82
CA GLN A 332 6.83 -16.27 -13.16
C GLN A 332 6.17 -16.91 -11.93
N SER A 333 6.93 -17.13 -10.84
CA SER A 333 6.40 -17.70 -9.60
C SER A 333 5.36 -16.79 -8.95
N LEU A 334 5.61 -15.48 -8.98
CA LEU A 334 4.69 -14.48 -8.44
C LEU A 334 3.38 -14.43 -9.25
N ILE A 335 3.45 -14.40 -10.58
CA ILE A 335 2.27 -14.36 -11.44
C ILE A 335 1.45 -15.66 -11.31
N LEU A 336 2.09 -16.83 -11.26
CA LEU A 336 1.38 -18.10 -11.08
C LEU A 336 0.70 -18.19 -9.71
N LEU A 337 1.31 -17.63 -8.65
CA LEU A 337 0.67 -17.55 -7.34
C LEU A 337 -0.57 -16.64 -7.38
N VAL A 338 -0.47 -15.47 -8.02
CA VAL A 338 -1.59 -14.55 -8.23
C VAL A 338 -2.69 -15.23 -9.03
N GLU A 339 -2.35 -15.89 -10.14
CA GLU A 339 -3.30 -16.64 -10.96
C GLU A 339 -4.01 -17.73 -10.16
N ARG A 340 -3.26 -18.52 -9.39
CA ARG A 340 -3.80 -19.57 -8.53
C ARG A 340 -4.85 -19.00 -7.56
N VAL A 341 -4.57 -17.91 -6.87
CA VAL A 341 -5.54 -17.32 -5.92
C VAL A 341 -6.76 -16.75 -6.66
N LEU A 342 -6.56 -15.98 -7.74
CA LEU A 342 -7.65 -15.41 -8.53
C LEU A 342 -8.46 -16.44 -9.32
N SER A 343 -7.96 -17.68 -9.44
CA SER A 343 -8.65 -18.76 -10.15
C SER A 343 -9.74 -19.43 -9.32
N VAL A 344 -9.68 -19.35 -8.00
CA VAL A 344 -10.65 -19.94 -7.07
C VAL A 344 -11.84 -19.01 -6.94
N ASP A 345 -13.04 -19.53 -7.17
CA ASP A 345 -14.31 -18.77 -7.08
C ASP A 345 -15.23 -19.29 -5.97
N GLY A 346 -14.75 -20.26 -5.18
CA GLY A 346 -15.50 -20.88 -4.10
C GLY A 346 -16.43 -22.02 -4.53
N SER A 347 -16.50 -22.34 -5.82
CA SER A 347 -17.24 -23.52 -6.29
C SER A 347 -16.47 -24.82 -6.03
N LEU A 348 -17.18 -25.88 -5.64
CA LEU A 348 -16.58 -27.22 -5.50
C LEU A 348 -16.35 -27.81 -6.87
N HIS A 349 -15.18 -28.40 -7.08
CA HIS A 349 -14.94 -29.21 -8.26
C HIS A 349 -15.71 -30.53 -8.13
N GLU A 350 -16.46 -30.94 -9.16
CA GLU A 350 -17.35 -32.11 -9.10
C GLU A 350 -16.62 -33.38 -8.62
N THR A 351 -15.35 -33.55 -9.00
CA THR A 351 -14.50 -34.70 -8.64
C THR A 351 -13.86 -34.59 -7.25
N LEU A 352 -13.88 -33.41 -6.63
CA LEU A 352 -13.21 -33.12 -5.35
C LEU A 352 -14.18 -32.81 -4.19
N SER A 353 -15.49 -32.88 -4.46
CA SER A 353 -16.56 -32.58 -3.51
C SER A 353 -16.51 -33.38 -2.20
N SER A 354 -15.87 -34.56 -2.19
CA SER A 354 -15.71 -35.40 -0.99
C SER A 354 -14.58 -34.97 -0.05
N PHE A 355 -13.71 -34.05 -0.46
CA PHE A 355 -12.50 -33.66 0.30
C PHE A 355 -12.67 -32.40 1.15
N THR A 356 -13.82 -31.73 1.06
CA THR A 356 -14.07 -30.43 1.69
C THR A 356 -15.41 -30.45 2.40
N SER A 357 -15.44 -29.99 3.65
CA SER A 357 -16.69 -29.79 4.38
C SER A 357 -17.41 -28.53 3.87
N GLU A 358 -18.74 -28.57 3.79
CA GLU A 358 -19.58 -27.40 3.46
C GLU A 358 -19.22 -26.17 4.32
N LEU A 359 -18.97 -26.36 5.62
CA LEU A 359 -18.57 -25.29 6.53
C LEU A 359 -17.20 -24.67 6.17
N HIS A 360 -16.24 -25.49 5.72
CA HIS A 360 -14.93 -25.01 5.28
C HIS A 360 -15.07 -24.13 4.03
N GLN A 361 -15.90 -24.58 3.09
CA GLN A 361 -16.18 -23.84 1.86
C GLN A 361 -16.86 -22.50 2.17
N GLU A 362 -17.90 -22.48 3.00
CA GLU A 362 -18.61 -21.24 3.37
C GLU A 362 -17.68 -20.21 4.01
N LEU A 363 -16.86 -20.62 4.97
CA LEU A 363 -15.93 -19.74 5.66
C LEU A 363 -14.84 -19.20 4.72
N LEU A 364 -14.30 -20.06 3.84
CA LEU A 364 -13.33 -19.60 2.86
C LEU A 364 -13.97 -18.64 1.85
N CYS A 365 -15.17 -18.93 1.36
CA CYS A 365 -15.90 -18.04 0.44
C CYS A 365 -16.15 -16.65 1.04
N ALA A 366 -16.37 -16.55 2.35
CA ALA A 366 -16.50 -15.27 3.04
C ALA A 366 -15.20 -14.45 3.02
N GLU A 367 -14.04 -15.12 3.13
CA GLU A 367 -12.71 -14.49 3.20
C GLU A 367 -11.99 -14.40 1.84
N LEU A 368 -12.49 -15.10 0.81
CA LEU A 368 -11.93 -15.14 -0.54
C LEU A 368 -11.79 -13.74 -1.19
N PRO A 369 -12.73 -12.79 -1.04
CA PRO A 369 -12.53 -11.42 -1.51
C PRO A 369 -11.31 -10.73 -0.92
N THR A 370 -11.00 -10.98 0.36
CA THR A 370 -9.81 -10.43 1.03
C THR A 370 -8.54 -11.01 0.41
N LEU A 371 -8.50 -12.34 0.19
CA LEU A 371 -7.38 -13.00 -0.50
C LEU A 371 -7.18 -12.47 -1.93
N HIS A 372 -8.28 -12.28 -2.66
CA HIS A 372 -8.24 -11.70 -4.00
C HIS A 372 -7.69 -10.27 -3.98
N LEU A 373 -8.10 -9.43 -3.02
CA LEU A 373 -7.55 -8.08 -2.87
C LEU A 373 -6.04 -8.11 -2.62
N SER A 374 -5.57 -8.94 -1.68
CA SER A 374 -4.13 -9.11 -1.39
C SER A 374 -3.34 -9.57 -2.62
N SER A 375 -3.93 -10.46 -3.44
CA SER A 375 -3.30 -10.94 -4.68
C SER A 375 -3.25 -9.87 -5.77
N LEU A 376 -4.29 -9.03 -5.87
CA LEU A 376 -4.31 -7.89 -6.79
C LEU A 376 -3.33 -6.81 -6.34
N ASP A 377 -3.15 -6.58 -5.04
CA ASP A 377 -2.12 -5.68 -4.50
C ASP A 377 -0.70 -6.18 -4.83
N LEU A 378 -0.47 -7.49 -4.73
CA LEU A 378 0.78 -8.11 -5.19
C LEU A 378 1.01 -7.89 -6.69
N LEU A 379 -0.03 -8.02 -7.52
CA LEU A 379 0.07 -7.75 -8.94
C LEU A 379 0.40 -6.27 -9.23
N ILE A 380 -0.23 -5.33 -8.52
CA ILE A 380 0.11 -3.90 -8.61
C ILE A 380 1.58 -3.67 -8.28
N ALA A 381 2.09 -4.30 -7.20
CA ALA A 381 3.48 -4.17 -6.79
C ALA A 381 4.45 -4.65 -7.88
N ILE A 382 4.14 -5.79 -8.52
CA ILE A 382 4.92 -6.34 -9.64
C ILE A 382 4.91 -5.37 -10.83
N VAL A 383 3.73 -4.90 -11.25
CA VAL A 383 3.59 -3.98 -12.39
C VAL A 383 4.37 -2.68 -12.16
N LYS A 384 4.21 -2.05 -10.99
CA LYS A 384 4.87 -0.79 -10.67
C LYS A 384 6.39 -0.91 -10.61
N SER A 385 6.91 -2.06 -10.19
CA SER A 385 8.35 -2.26 -9.99
C SER A 385 9.06 -2.71 -11.27
N MET A 386 8.41 -3.55 -12.08
CA MET A 386 8.97 -4.06 -13.34
C MET A 386 8.77 -3.10 -14.52
N GLN A 387 7.66 -2.35 -14.55
CA GLN A 387 7.31 -1.45 -15.65
C GLN A 387 7.47 -2.16 -17.01
N SER A 388 8.25 -1.60 -17.95
CA SER A 388 8.48 -2.17 -19.29
C SER A 388 9.15 -3.55 -19.29
N GLN A 389 9.87 -3.93 -18.22
CA GLN A 389 10.49 -5.26 -18.12
C GLN A 389 9.45 -6.38 -17.94
N LEU A 390 8.19 -6.05 -17.66
CA LEU A 390 7.10 -7.02 -17.58
C LEU A 390 6.55 -7.44 -18.96
N LEU A 391 6.98 -6.80 -20.05
CA LEU A 391 6.46 -7.06 -21.41
C LEU A 391 6.46 -8.55 -21.82
N PRO A 392 7.48 -9.38 -21.48
CA PRO A 392 7.44 -10.81 -21.79
C PRO A 392 6.27 -11.57 -21.13
N TYR A 393 5.71 -11.03 -20.05
CA TYR A 393 4.58 -11.60 -19.29
C TYR A 393 3.26 -10.86 -19.53
N ALA A 394 3.26 -9.82 -20.38
CA ALA A 394 2.12 -8.94 -20.62
C ALA A 394 0.83 -9.68 -21.03
N ALA A 395 0.96 -10.62 -21.97
CA ALA A 395 -0.16 -11.43 -22.44
C ALA A 395 -0.78 -12.25 -21.31
N ASN A 396 0.05 -12.85 -20.46
CA ASN A 396 -0.41 -13.66 -19.33
C ASN A 396 -1.13 -12.80 -18.28
N VAL A 397 -0.52 -11.68 -17.88
CA VAL A 397 -1.13 -10.74 -16.93
C VAL A 397 -2.47 -10.21 -17.46
N THR A 398 -2.53 -9.86 -18.74
CA THR A 398 -3.76 -9.33 -19.36
C THR A 398 -4.86 -10.38 -19.41
N ARG A 399 -4.51 -11.64 -19.72
CA ARG A 399 -5.42 -12.78 -19.68
C ARG A 399 -5.99 -12.97 -18.27
N ILE A 400 -5.13 -13.04 -17.25
CA ILE A 400 -5.54 -13.19 -15.84
C ILE A 400 -6.53 -12.09 -15.45
N LEU A 401 -6.21 -10.82 -15.72
CA LEU A 401 -7.07 -9.69 -15.39
C LEU A 401 -8.42 -9.74 -16.12
N THR A 402 -8.40 -10.12 -17.40
CA THR A 402 -9.61 -10.23 -18.24
C THR A 402 -10.52 -11.35 -17.77
N GLU A 403 -9.97 -12.55 -17.56
CA GLU A 403 -10.71 -13.71 -17.06
C GLU A 403 -11.27 -13.46 -15.65
N TYR A 404 -10.50 -12.79 -14.80
CA TYR A 404 -10.95 -12.44 -13.46
C TYR A 404 -12.05 -11.37 -13.49
N LEU A 405 -11.92 -10.32 -14.30
CA LEU A 405 -12.95 -9.28 -14.44
C LEU A 405 -14.30 -9.85 -14.91
N ASN A 406 -14.28 -10.87 -15.76
CA ASN A 406 -15.48 -11.55 -16.24
C ASN A 406 -16.19 -12.37 -15.14
N ARG A 407 -15.45 -12.84 -14.13
CA ARG A 407 -15.98 -13.65 -13.02
C ARG A 407 -16.31 -12.83 -11.78
N ALA A 408 -15.56 -11.75 -11.53
CA ALA A 408 -15.70 -10.93 -10.34
C ALA A 408 -17.05 -10.20 -10.30
N THR A 409 -17.82 -10.43 -9.24
CA THR A 409 -19.11 -9.78 -8.99
C THR A 409 -18.97 -8.55 -8.08
N LEU A 410 -18.02 -8.57 -7.14
CA LEU A 410 -17.85 -7.53 -6.14
C LEU A 410 -17.26 -6.23 -6.73
N PRO A 411 -17.88 -5.05 -6.45
CA PRO A 411 -17.44 -3.77 -7.01
C PRO A 411 -15.98 -3.40 -6.69
N CYS A 412 -15.54 -3.61 -5.45
CA CYS A 412 -14.19 -3.28 -5.01
C CYS A 412 -13.11 -4.02 -5.82
N LEU A 413 -13.33 -5.31 -6.10
CA LEU A 413 -12.41 -6.14 -6.89
C LEU A 413 -12.34 -5.67 -8.34
N ARG A 414 -13.49 -5.37 -8.96
CA ARG A 414 -13.55 -4.86 -10.33
C ARG A 414 -12.85 -3.51 -10.48
N ILE A 415 -13.08 -2.59 -9.55
CA ILE A 415 -12.40 -1.29 -9.50
C ILE A 415 -10.88 -1.49 -9.41
N LYS A 416 -10.42 -2.41 -8.56
CA LYS A 416 -8.99 -2.74 -8.40
C LYS A 416 -8.39 -3.27 -9.71
N VAL A 417 -9.10 -4.14 -10.43
CA VAL A 417 -8.66 -4.66 -11.74
C VAL A 417 -8.55 -3.55 -12.78
N TYR A 418 -9.54 -2.64 -12.86
CA TYR A 418 -9.47 -1.48 -13.74
C TYR A 418 -8.26 -0.59 -13.42
N SER A 419 -8.01 -0.33 -12.13
CA SER A 419 -6.81 0.41 -11.69
C SER A 419 -5.50 -0.28 -12.10
N ILE A 420 -5.43 -1.62 -12.06
CA ILE A 420 -4.26 -2.35 -12.56
C ILE A 420 -4.09 -2.18 -14.07
N MET A 421 -5.18 -2.28 -14.84
CA MET A 421 -5.16 -2.06 -16.29
C MET A 421 -4.70 -0.65 -16.65
N GLU A 422 -5.15 0.36 -15.90
CA GLU A 422 -4.70 1.75 -16.05
C GLU A 422 -3.19 1.89 -15.78
N VAL A 423 -2.69 1.30 -14.68
CA VAL A 423 -1.26 1.30 -14.36
C VAL A 423 -0.45 0.58 -15.44
N LEU A 424 -0.92 -0.54 -15.99
CA LEU A 424 -0.27 -1.24 -17.10
C LEU A 424 -0.18 -0.36 -18.35
N LEU A 425 -1.29 0.28 -18.74
CA LEU A 425 -1.35 1.15 -19.91
C LEU A 425 -0.46 2.39 -19.76
N THR A 426 -0.46 3.02 -18.58
CA THR A 426 0.34 4.24 -18.32
C THR A 426 1.83 3.96 -18.19
N THR A 427 2.23 2.81 -17.64
CA THR A 427 3.66 2.47 -17.43
C THR A 427 4.33 1.84 -18.65
N MET A 428 3.57 1.11 -19.48
CA MET A 428 4.14 0.31 -20.59
C MET A 428 3.65 0.75 -21.98
N GLY A 429 2.68 1.67 -22.03
CA GLY A 429 2.24 2.30 -23.28
C GLY A 429 1.57 1.33 -24.26
N VAL A 430 1.79 1.59 -25.56
CA VAL A 430 1.16 0.88 -26.68
C VAL A 430 1.40 -0.63 -26.64
N GLY A 431 2.55 -1.10 -26.13
CA GLY A 431 2.88 -2.53 -26.05
C GLY A 431 1.88 -3.36 -25.23
N MET A 432 1.19 -2.73 -24.27
CA MET A 432 0.11 -3.40 -23.51
C MET A 432 -1.23 -3.37 -24.22
N SER A 433 -1.44 -2.40 -25.11
CA SER A 433 -2.74 -2.19 -25.73
C SER A 433 -3.16 -3.35 -26.64
N SER A 434 -2.23 -3.98 -27.35
CA SER A 434 -2.48 -5.14 -28.23
C SER A 434 -3.01 -6.35 -27.48
N ASN A 435 -2.68 -6.48 -26.19
CA ASN A 435 -3.17 -7.58 -25.36
C ASN A 435 -4.59 -7.30 -24.81
N LEU A 436 -5.02 -6.04 -24.81
CA LEU A 436 -6.32 -5.57 -24.30
C LEU A 436 -7.38 -5.41 -25.41
N ASP A 437 -7.23 -6.11 -26.53
CA ASP A 437 -8.04 -5.94 -27.75
C ASP A 437 -9.48 -6.50 -27.67
N GLN A 438 -9.90 -7.11 -26.55
CA GLN A 438 -11.25 -7.68 -26.46
C GLN A 438 -12.31 -6.63 -26.06
N PRO A 439 -13.22 -6.22 -26.96
CA PRO A 439 -14.22 -5.17 -26.71
C PRO A 439 -15.25 -5.55 -25.63
N ASN A 440 -15.36 -6.83 -25.30
CA ASN A 440 -16.32 -7.35 -24.33
C ASN A 440 -15.94 -7.10 -22.86
N VAL A 441 -14.69 -6.72 -22.58
CA VAL A 441 -14.10 -6.79 -21.22
C VAL A 441 -14.31 -5.50 -20.44
N LEU A 442 -14.29 -4.34 -21.11
CA LEU A 442 -14.42 -3.05 -20.44
C LEU A 442 -15.89 -2.63 -20.24
N VAL A 443 -16.84 -3.17 -21.03
CA VAL A 443 -18.19 -2.59 -21.11
C VAL A 443 -19.34 -3.60 -21.24
N ARG A 444 -19.14 -4.84 -20.78
CA ARG A 444 -20.26 -5.79 -20.69
C ARG A 444 -21.32 -5.44 -19.65
N SER A 445 -21.24 -4.29 -18.97
CA SER A 445 -22.39 -3.73 -18.23
C SER A 445 -23.38 -3.11 -19.21
N ARG A 446 -24.08 -3.96 -19.99
CA ARG A 446 -25.09 -3.51 -20.97
C ARG A 446 -26.20 -2.72 -20.27
N VAL A 447 -26.32 -1.46 -20.70
CA VAL A 447 -27.50 -0.56 -20.52
C VAL A 447 -28.67 -0.92 -21.48
N HIS A 448 -28.56 -1.99 -22.28
CA HIS A 448 -29.58 -2.30 -23.29
C HIS A 448 -30.59 -3.35 -22.84
N GLY A 449 -31.69 -2.89 -22.23
CA GLY A 449 -32.89 -3.67 -21.97
C GLY A 449 -34.15 -3.03 -22.58
N LYS A 450 -34.27 -2.97 -23.91
CA LYS A 450 -35.59 -2.74 -24.55
C LYS A 450 -36.39 -4.03 -24.47
N SER A 451 -37.24 -4.16 -23.45
CA SER A 451 -38.17 -5.27 -23.30
C SER A 451 -39.23 -5.22 -24.40
N LYS A 452 -39.21 -6.22 -25.30
CA LYS A 452 -40.37 -6.55 -26.14
C LYS A 452 -41.49 -7.03 -25.21
N LYS A 453 -42.55 -6.22 -25.06
CA LYS A 453 -43.79 -6.60 -24.38
C LYS A 453 -44.36 -7.89 -24.99
N ARG A 454 -44.48 -8.96 -24.21
CA ARG A 454 -45.42 -10.06 -24.46
C ARG A 454 -46.61 -9.92 -23.49
N LYS A 455 -47.81 -10.16 -24.03
CA LYS A 455 -49.14 -9.98 -23.43
C LYS A 455 -49.36 -10.83 -22.17
N TYR A 456 -50.13 -10.25 -21.25
CA TYR A 456 -50.68 -10.84 -20.02
C TYR A 456 -51.61 -12.04 -20.27
N GLY A 457 -51.61 -12.97 -19.31
CA GLY A 457 -52.71 -13.91 -19.00
C GLY A 457 -52.79 -14.08 -17.47
N SER A 458 -54.02 -14.04 -16.95
CA SER A 458 -54.42 -13.75 -15.57
C SER A 458 -54.60 -15.00 -14.69
N GLY A 459 -54.46 -14.84 -13.36
CA GLY A 459 -54.97 -15.79 -12.34
C GLY A 459 -54.38 -15.59 -10.93
N ALA A 460 -55.11 -14.91 -10.03
CA ALA A 460 -54.85 -14.80 -8.58
C ALA A 460 -55.67 -15.91 -7.81
N PRO A 461 -55.62 -16.13 -6.46
CA PRO A 461 -55.51 -15.17 -5.31
C PRO A 461 -54.51 -15.56 -4.17
N LYS A 462 -53.88 -14.60 -3.45
CA LYS A 462 -54.12 -14.07 -2.06
C LYS A 462 -54.26 -15.15 -0.95
N ASP A 463 -53.51 -15.19 0.16
CA ASP A 463 -53.27 -14.25 1.29
C ASP A 463 -51.86 -14.51 1.91
N LEU A 464 -51.14 -13.66 2.68
CA LEU A 464 -51.47 -12.81 3.82
C LEU A 464 -50.42 -11.69 3.99
N GLN A 465 -50.89 -10.50 4.39
CA GLN A 465 -50.12 -9.30 4.70
C GLN A 465 -49.55 -9.30 6.12
N ILE A 466 -48.33 -8.80 6.28
CA ILE A 466 -47.97 -7.91 7.40
C ILE A 466 -47.33 -6.66 6.79
N VAL A 467 -48.00 -5.54 7.02
CA VAL A 467 -47.64 -4.19 6.58
C VAL A 467 -46.83 -3.53 7.69
N VAL A 468 -45.64 -3.03 7.36
CA VAL A 468 -45.08 -1.84 7.99
C VAL A 468 -44.63 -0.91 6.86
N ASP A 469 -45.38 0.17 6.73
CA ASP A 469 -45.22 1.23 5.74
C ASP A 469 -44.25 2.28 6.27
N LEU A 470 -43.11 2.44 5.61
CA LEU A 470 -42.31 3.67 5.62
C LEU A 470 -41.94 3.95 4.17
N GLY A 471 -42.68 4.89 3.59
CA GLY A 471 -42.65 5.21 2.18
C GLY A 471 -41.29 5.70 1.69
N GLU A 472 -40.74 4.98 0.73
CA GLU A 472 -39.93 5.53 -0.35
C GLU A 472 -40.36 4.81 -1.63
N LYS A 473 -40.97 5.55 -2.57
CA LYS A 473 -41.23 5.07 -3.93
C LYS A 473 -39.89 4.95 -4.66
N SER A 474 -39.15 3.87 -4.40
CA SER A 474 -37.93 3.57 -5.16
C SER A 474 -38.33 3.03 -6.53
N VAL A 475 -37.93 3.78 -7.55
CA VAL A 475 -38.11 3.44 -8.94
C VAL A 475 -37.29 2.18 -9.24
N ASN A 476 -37.97 1.04 -9.34
CA ASN A 476 -37.41 -0.20 -9.86
C ASN A 476 -36.86 0.00 -11.29
N ARG A 477 -35.56 0.27 -11.41
CA ARG A 477 -34.78 0.11 -12.64
C ARG A 477 -33.61 -0.82 -12.34
N THR A 478 -33.65 -1.97 -13.00
CA THR A 478 -32.79 -3.14 -12.93
C THR A 478 -31.30 -2.80 -12.74
N LEU A 479 -30.68 -3.40 -11.71
CA LEU A 479 -29.34 -3.12 -11.19
C LEU A 479 -28.25 -3.24 -12.29
N GLY A 480 -27.85 -2.11 -12.87
CA GLY A 480 -26.58 -2.00 -13.59
C GLY A 480 -25.39 -2.15 -12.63
N ALA A 481 -24.17 -2.31 -13.14
CA ALA A 481 -22.98 -2.29 -12.27
C ALA A 481 -22.96 -0.99 -11.46
N PRO A 482 -22.49 -0.99 -10.19
CA PRO A 482 -22.45 0.22 -9.38
C PRO A 482 -21.67 1.36 -10.05
N LEU A 483 -22.08 2.60 -9.79
CA LEU A 483 -21.52 3.79 -10.44
C LEU A 483 -20.00 3.88 -10.33
N SER A 484 -19.43 3.52 -9.19
CA SER A 484 -17.98 3.50 -8.98
C SER A 484 -17.25 2.56 -9.96
N VAL A 485 -17.82 1.39 -10.25
CA VAL A 485 -17.26 0.44 -11.22
C VAL A 485 -17.32 1.01 -12.63
N GLN A 486 -18.41 1.69 -12.98
CA GLN A 486 -18.57 2.32 -14.28
C GLN A 486 -17.60 3.51 -14.46
N ILE A 487 -17.37 4.30 -13.41
CA ILE A 487 -16.37 5.38 -13.41
C ILE A 487 -14.98 4.80 -13.70
N SER A 488 -14.54 3.79 -12.95
CA SER A 488 -13.23 3.18 -13.16
C SER A 488 -13.09 2.52 -14.55
N ALA A 489 -14.16 1.93 -15.08
CA ALA A 489 -14.17 1.40 -16.43
C ALA A 489 -14.00 2.50 -17.50
N LEU A 490 -14.66 3.65 -17.32
CA LEU A 490 -14.55 4.82 -18.21
C LEU A 490 -13.16 5.46 -18.13
N GLU A 491 -12.58 5.59 -16.94
CA GLU A 491 -11.21 6.09 -16.74
C GLU A 491 -10.17 5.16 -17.38
N THR A 492 -10.37 3.84 -17.30
CA THR A 492 -9.52 2.86 -17.99
C THR A 492 -9.67 2.97 -19.52
N LEU A 493 -10.87 3.19 -20.03
CA LEU A 493 -11.13 3.41 -21.46
C LEU A 493 -10.51 4.71 -21.97
N GLU A 494 -10.64 5.80 -21.21
CA GLU A 494 -9.96 7.07 -21.48
C GLU A 494 -8.45 6.84 -21.65
N THR A 495 -7.85 6.10 -20.70
CA THR A 495 -6.43 5.77 -20.71
C THR A 495 -6.06 4.93 -21.92
N LEU A 496 -6.84 3.88 -22.23
CA LEU A 496 -6.61 3.02 -23.39
C LEU A 496 -6.66 3.79 -24.71
N LEU A 497 -7.66 4.66 -24.87
CA LEU A 497 -7.83 5.49 -26.06
C LEU A 497 -6.71 6.54 -26.20
N THR A 498 -6.27 7.11 -25.08
CA THR A 498 -5.16 8.06 -25.04
C THR A 498 -3.85 7.41 -25.45
N VAL A 499 -3.59 6.19 -24.95
CA VAL A 499 -2.33 5.47 -25.20
C VAL A 499 -2.29 4.84 -26.59
N ALA A 500 -3.38 4.24 -27.06
CA ALA A 500 -3.36 3.39 -28.24
C ALA A 500 -4.60 3.52 -29.14
N GLY A 501 -5.46 4.51 -28.91
CA GLY A 501 -6.71 4.63 -29.65
C GLY A 501 -6.54 4.64 -31.16
N SER A 502 -5.50 5.30 -31.69
CA SER A 502 -5.22 5.41 -33.12
C SER A 502 -4.76 4.11 -33.79
N LEU A 503 -4.31 3.13 -32.99
CA LEU A 503 -3.73 1.86 -33.44
C LEU A 503 -4.72 0.70 -33.35
N LYS A 504 -5.91 0.92 -32.78
CA LYS A 504 -6.94 -0.11 -32.60
C LYS A 504 -7.67 -0.42 -33.91
N ALA A 505 -8.14 -1.66 -34.05
CA ALA A 505 -8.89 -2.11 -35.21
C ALA A 505 -10.17 -1.28 -35.42
N GLU A 506 -10.55 -1.05 -36.67
CA GLU A 506 -11.67 -0.18 -37.03
C GLU A 506 -13.02 -0.68 -36.49
N CYS A 507 -13.26 -2.00 -36.51
CA CYS A 507 -14.46 -2.60 -35.92
C CYS A 507 -14.57 -2.34 -34.41
N TRP A 508 -13.45 -2.49 -33.69
CA TRP A 508 -13.38 -2.19 -32.26
C TRP A 508 -13.64 -0.70 -31.99
N ARG A 509 -13.06 0.19 -32.83
CA ARG A 509 -13.26 1.63 -32.71
C ARG A 509 -14.72 2.04 -32.90
N GLN A 510 -15.41 1.48 -33.90
CA GLN A 510 -16.82 1.77 -34.14
C GLN A 510 -17.70 1.42 -32.93
N ASP A 511 -17.49 0.24 -32.34
CA ASP A 511 -18.24 -0.20 -31.15
C ASP A 511 -17.97 0.70 -29.93
N VAL A 512 -16.71 1.05 -29.69
CA VAL A 512 -16.31 1.90 -28.55
C VAL A 512 -16.80 3.34 -28.72
N ASP A 513 -16.69 3.92 -29.91
CA ASP A 513 -17.15 5.28 -30.17
C ASP A 513 -18.68 5.37 -30.03
N GLN A 514 -19.44 4.39 -30.55
CA GLN A 514 -20.90 4.32 -30.40
C GLN A 514 -21.32 4.19 -28.94
N LEU A 515 -20.59 3.38 -28.18
CA LEU A 515 -20.83 3.25 -26.77
C LEU A 515 -20.58 4.57 -26.04
N LEU A 516 -19.42 5.20 -26.22
CA LEU A 516 -19.03 6.39 -25.47
C LEU A 516 -19.97 7.56 -25.74
N ILE A 517 -20.43 7.74 -26.98
CA ILE A 517 -21.43 8.77 -27.27
C ILE A 517 -22.77 8.46 -26.58
N SER A 518 -23.20 7.20 -26.54
CA SER A 518 -24.44 6.80 -25.88
C SER A 518 -24.37 7.04 -24.36
N VAL A 519 -23.28 6.60 -23.72
CA VAL A 519 -23.05 6.76 -22.28
C VAL A 519 -22.94 8.23 -21.90
N ALA A 520 -22.22 9.04 -22.68
CA ALA A 520 -22.10 10.48 -22.44
C ALA A 520 -23.45 11.21 -22.62
N THR A 521 -24.25 10.80 -23.61
CA THR A 521 -25.59 11.36 -23.84
C THR A 521 -26.51 11.04 -22.66
N ASP A 522 -26.53 9.78 -22.21
CA ASP A 522 -27.32 9.34 -21.07
C ASP A 522 -26.87 10.05 -19.77
N ALA A 523 -25.56 10.16 -19.54
CA ALA A 523 -25.01 10.86 -18.37
C ALA A 523 -25.37 12.36 -18.34
N CYS A 524 -25.45 13.00 -19.51
CA CYS A 524 -25.85 14.41 -19.63
C CYS A 524 -27.36 14.63 -19.54
N SER A 525 -28.17 13.57 -19.58
CA SER A 525 -29.62 13.63 -19.41
C SER A 525 -30.06 13.64 -17.94
N TRP A 526 -29.19 13.20 -17.03
CA TRP A 526 -29.48 13.10 -15.61
C TRP A 526 -29.13 14.41 -14.88
N ASP A 527 -30.15 15.04 -14.27
CA ASP A 527 -29.97 16.29 -13.55
C ASP A 527 -29.30 16.09 -12.17
N SER A 528 -28.20 16.84 -11.97
CA SER A 528 -27.67 17.45 -10.73
C SER A 528 -27.58 16.66 -9.40
N TYR A 529 -27.59 15.34 -9.39
CA TYR A 529 -27.15 14.61 -8.18
C TYR A 529 -25.62 14.55 -8.12
N TYR A 530 -25.03 14.95 -6.98
CA TYR A 530 -23.57 14.97 -6.79
C TYR A 530 -22.87 13.65 -7.13
N ALA A 531 -23.50 12.50 -6.87
CA ALA A 531 -22.97 11.17 -7.20
C ALA A 531 -22.83 10.90 -8.70
N TRP A 532 -23.60 11.61 -9.54
CA TRP A 532 -23.56 11.50 -10.99
C TRP A 532 -22.60 12.48 -11.65
N ALA A 533 -22.12 13.50 -10.92
CA ALA A 533 -21.18 14.48 -11.46
C ALA A 533 -19.83 13.85 -11.83
N ASP A 534 -19.31 12.95 -10.99
CA ASP A 534 -18.06 12.23 -11.27
C ASP A 534 -18.24 11.23 -12.42
N PHE A 535 -19.37 10.54 -12.50
CA PHE A 535 -19.71 9.67 -13.62
C PHE A 535 -19.80 10.44 -14.95
N LYS A 536 -20.52 11.57 -14.95
CA LYS A 536 -20.64 12.46 -16.11
C LYS A 536 -19.28 12.99 -16.55
N LEU A 537 -18.43 13.38 -15.60
CA LEU A 537 -17.07 13.83 -15.89
C LEU A 537 -16.22 12.73 -16.52
N ALA A 538 -16.26 11.50 -15.99
CA ALA A 538 -15.55 10.36 -16.55
C ALA A 538 -16.05 10.01 -17.97
N ALA A 539 -17.36 10.04 -18.20
CA ALA A 539 -17.94 9.77 -19.51
C ALA A 539 -17.52 10.81 -20.56
N LEU A 540 -17.54 12.10 -20.20
CA LEU A 540 -17.11 13.19 -21.09
C LEU A 540 -15.60 13.15 -21.37
N ARG A 541 -14.78 12.72 -20.40
CA ARG A 541 -13.34 12.52 -20.61
C ARG A 541 -13.04 11.39 -21.58
N ALA A 542 -13.66 10.23 -21.38
CA ALA A 542 -13.52 9.10 -22.28
C ALA A 542 -14.02 9.45 -23.70
N LEU A 543 -15.13 10.20 -23.82
CA LEU A 543 -15.61 10.70 -25.12
C LEU A 543 -14.60 11.64 -25.80
N LEU A 544 -14.00 12.57 -25.06
CA LEU A 544 -12.96 13.45 -25.61
C LEU A 544 -11.77 12.65 -26.12
N ALA A 545 -11.29 11.67 -25.33
CA ALA A 545 -10.18 10.80 -25.72
C ALA A 545 -10.52 9.98 -26.98
N SER A 546 -11.77 9.50 -27.11
CA SER A 546 -12.26 8.84 -28.33
C SER A 546 -12.17 9.78 -29.53
N LEU A 547 -12.74 11.00 -29.44
CA LEU A 547 -12.78 11.97 -30.54
C LEU A 547 -11.39 12.46 -30.99
N LEU A 548 -10.42 12.56 -30.07
CA LEU A 548 -9.07 13.01 -30.36
C LEU A 548 -8.16 11.91 -30.92
N SER A 549 -8.50 10.63 -30.73
CA SER A 549 -7.60 9.51 -31.04
C SER A 549 -7.79 8.90 -32.44
N HIS A 550 -8.69 9.43 -33.28
CA HIS A 550 -8.87 8.95 -34.66
C HIS A 550 -7.68 9.30 -35.56
N SER A 551 -7.14 8.31 -36.28
CA SER A 551 -5.95 8.44 -37.14
C SER A 551 -6.26 8.84 -38.59
N HIS A 552 -7.37 8.38 -39.16
CA HIS A 552 -7.61 8.47 -40.61
C HIS A 552 -8.92 9.16 -41.01
N ILE A 553 -9.98 9.04 -40.21
CA ILE A 553 -11.32 9.54 -40.53
C ILE A 553 -11.91 10.20 -39.29
N ARG A 554 -12.49 11.39 -39.45
CA ARG A 554 -13.18 12.11 -38.37
C ARG A 554 -14.29 11.23 -37.79
N SER A 555 -14.37 11.13 -36.46
CA SER A 555 -15.42 10.36 -35.78
C SER A 555 -16.83 10.74 -36.30
N PRO A 556 -17.71 9.77 -36.60
CA PRO A 556 -19.09 10.06 -37.01
C PRO A 556 -19.88 10.79 -35.92
N TYR A 557 -19.44 10.71 -34.66
CA TYR A 557 -20.10 11.32 -33.51
C TYR A 557 -19.52 12.69 -33.12
N PHE A 558 -18.65 13.27 -33.96
CA PHE A 558 -17.97 14.54 -33.64
C PHE A 558 -18.93 15.71 -33.38
N SER A 559 -19.97 15.87 -34.22
CA SER A 559 -20.98 16.94 -34.04
C SER A 559 -21.79 16.75 -32.76
N GLN A 560 -22.26 15.53 -32.51
CA GLN A 560 -23.01 15.19 -31.31
C GLN A 560 -22.15 15.36 -30.04
N GLY A 561 -20.88 14.98 -30.09
CA GLY A 561 -19.93 15.19 -28.99
C GLY A 561 -19.71 16.67 -28.69
N LEU A 562 -19.55 17.51 -29.72
CA LEU A 562 -19.45 18.97 -29.54
C LEU A 562 -20.67 19.55 -28.83
N GLU A 563 -21.87 19.15 -29.23
CA GLU A 563 -23.12 19.60 -28.58
C GLU A 563 -23.14 19.27 -27.08
N LEU A 564 -22.70 18.05 -26.71
CA LEU A 564 -22.59 17.65 -25.31
C LEU A 564 -21.59 18.52 -24.53
N PHE A 565 -20.43 18.84 -25.11
CA PHE A 565 -19.45 19.73 -24.47
C PHE A 565 -19.97 21.17 -24.36
N TYR A 566 -20.70 21.68 -25.36
CA TYR A 566 -21.35 22.99 -25.27
C TYR A 566 -22.36 23.04 -24.14
N ARG A 567 -23.20 22.01 -24.00
CA ARG A 567 -24.17 21.91 -22.90
C ARG A 567 -23.48 21.83 -21.55
N GLY A 568 -22.45 20.97 -21.40
CA GLY A 568 -21.69 20.85 -20.16
C GLY A 568 -20.94 22.14 -19.76
N LYS A 569 -20.54 22.98 -20.73
CA LYS A 569 -19.95 24.31 -20.47
C LYS A 569 -20.93 25.26 -19.75
N GLN A 570 -22.24 25.07 -19.94
CA GLN A 570 -23.27 25.92 -19.32
C GLN A 570 -23.46 25.64 -17.83
N GLU A 571 -22.89 24.55 -17.29
CA GLU A 571 -22.91 24.20 -15.86
C GLU A 571 -21.86 24.98 -15.05
N ILE A 572 -21.95 26.31 -15.12
CA ILE A 572 -20.98 27.25 -14.54
C ILE A 572 -20.70 26.92 -13.06
N GLY A 573 -19.42 26.95 -12.68
CA GLY A 573 -18.97 26.67 -11.30
C GLY A 573 -18.71 25.19 -11.00
N THR A 574 -18.95 24.28 -11.95
CA THR A 574 -18.69 22.83 -11.78
C THR A 574 -17.36 22.38 -12.39
N LYS A 575 -16.83 21.24 -11.92
CA LYS A 575 -15.68 20.56 -12.57
C LYS A 575 -16.01 20.20 -14.03
N VAL A 576 -17.25 19.83 -14.33
CA VAL A 576 -17.73 19.51 -15.68
C VAL A 576 -17.59 20.70 -16.62
N ALA A 577 -18.04 21.90 -16.24
CA ALA A 577 -17.90 23.09 -17.08
C ALA A 577 -16.43 23.48 -17.34
N THR A 578 -15.57 23.36 -16.33
CA THR A 578 -14.13 23.60 -16.51
C THR A 578 -13.50 22.61 -17.48
N PHE A 579 -13.90 21.33 -17.40
CA PHE A 579 -13.43 20.29 -18.31
C PHE A 579 -13.97 20.50 -19.73
N CYS A 580 -15.28 20.73 -19.91
CA CYS A 580 -15.89 20.98 -21.22
C CYS A 580 -15.29 22.20 -21.93
N THR A 581 -14.93 23.25 -21.18
CA THR A 581 -14.23 24.41 -21.75
C THR A 581 -12.86 24.02 -22.32
N ARG A 582 -12.09 23.19 -21.61
CA ARG A 582 -10.80 22.66 -22.10
C ARG A 582 -10.98 21.69 -23.26
N ALA A 583 -12.01 20.84 -23.21
CA ALA A 583 -12.33 19.88 -24.25
C ALA A 583 -12.63 20.59 -25.59
N MET A 584 -13.43 21.66 -25.57
CA MET A 584 -13.70 22.44 -26.78
C MET A 584 -12.44 23.12 -27.34
N LEU A 585 -11.56 23.65 -26.49
CA LEU A 585 -10.27 24.20 -26.94
C LEU A 585 -9.39 23.13 -27.60
N ALA A 586 -9.39 21.90 -27.10
CA ALA A 586 -8.67 20.79 -27.71
C ALA A 586 -9.28 20.39 -29.07
N LEU A 587 -10.62 20.34 -29.16
CA LEU A 587 -11.33 20.00 -30.39
C LEU A 587 -11.30 21.11 -31.45
N GLU A 588 -11.09 22.37 -31.06
CA GLU A 588 -10.99 23.52 -31.97
C GLU A 588 -9.90 23.29 -33.02
N VAL A 589 -8.76 22.69 -32.64
CA VAL A 589 -7.65 22.39 -33.55
C VAL A 589 -8.06 21.44 -34.68
N LEU A 590 -9.07 20.58 -34.46
CA LEU A 590 -9.62 19.69 -35.48
C LEU A 590 -10.64 20.39 -36.40
N ILE A 591 -11.19 21.54 -35.99
CA ILE A 591 -12.14 22.34 -36.79
C ILE A 591 -11.38 23.41 -37.58
N HIS A 592 -10.41 24.06 -36.92
CA HIS A 592 -9.59 25.13 -37.42
C HIS A 592 -8.10 24.81 -37.18
N PRO A 593 -7.47 24.01 -38.08
CA PRO A 593 -6.05 23.71 -37.98
C PRO A 593 -5.24 25.02 -38.01
N ARG A 594 -4.39 25.22 -37.00
CA ARG A 594 -3.59 26.46 -36.85
C ARG A 594 -2.37 26.51 -37.79
N SER A 595 -2.17 25.46 -38.58
CA SER A 595 -1.18 25.37 -39.66
C SER A 595 -1.84 24.75 -40.89
N LEU A 596 -1.45 25.20 -42.09
CA LEU A 596 -1.87 24.58 -43.35
C LEU A 596 -1.55 23.08 -43.33
N SER A 597 -2.53 22.22 -43.67
CA SER A 597 -2.22 20.81 -43.90
C SER A 597 -1.37 20.72 -45.16
N LEU A 598 -0.25 20.00 -45.08
CA LEU A 598 0.54 19.61 -46.25
C LEU A 598 -0.24 18.54 -47.02
N MET A 599 -1.31 18.95 -47.70
CA MET A 599 -1.99 18.12 -48.70
C MET A 599 -1.27 18.29 -50.04
N ASP A 600 -0.20 17.51 -50.20
CA ASP A 600 0.18 16.86 -51.45
C ASP A 600 1.39 15.95 -51.20
N SER A 601 1.14 14.67 -50.90
CA SER A 601 2.12 13.62 -51.18
C SER A 601 1.37 12.46 -51.83
N PRO A 602 1.55 12.20 -53.13
CA PRO A 602 0.97 11.03 -53.77
C PRO A 602 1.68 9.81 -53.20
N ALA A 603 0.90 8.75 -52.98
CA ALA A 603 1.36 7.45 -52.53
C ALA A 603 2.72 7.03 -53.11
N ARG A 604 3.72 6.78 -52.26
CA ARG A 604 4.75 5.75 -52.46
C ARG A 604 5.65 5.53 -51.24
N GLY A 605 5.97 4.26 -51.01
CA GLY A 605 6.60 3.69 -49.82
C GLY A 605 7.92 4.32 -49.38
N ALA A 606 8.09 4.35 -48.06
CA ALA A 606 9.25 3.82 -47.35
C ALA A 606 9.01 4.03 -45.84
N LEU A 607 8.65 2.96 -45.13
CA LEU A 607 8.83 2.89 -43.68
C LEU A 607 10.33 2.87 -43.42
N ILE A 608 10.94 4.04 -43.24
CA ILE A 608 12.26 4.15 -42.62
C ILE A 608 12.01 4.28 -41.12
N LEU A 609 12.24 3.17 -40.42
CA LEU A 609 12.55 3.14 -39.00
C LEU A 609 13.74 4.07 -38.71
N ILE A 610 13.57 5.06 -37.83
CA ILE A 610 14.71 5.72 -37.17
C ILE A 610 14.33 6.02 -35.72
N GLY A 611 15.15 5.51 -34.81
CA GLY A 611 15.41 6.08 -33.48
C GLY A 611 14.89 5.29 -32.31
#